data_AF-A0A3S0A6M0-F1
#
_entry.id   AF-A0A3S0A6M0-F1
#
_cell.length_a   1.000
_cell.length_b   1.000
_cell.length_c   1.000
_cell.angle_alpha   90.00
_cell.angle_beta   90.00
_cell.angle_gamma   90.00
#
_symmetry.space_group_name_H-M   'P 1'
#
loop_
_entity.id
_entity.type
_entity.pdbx_description
1 polymer ?
#
loop_
_entity_poly.entity_id
_entity_poly.type
_entity_poly.pdbx_seq_one_letter_code
_entity_poly.pdbx_strand_id
1 'polypeptide(L)'
;MRNRQKALNPRVVLVQQLAFLILLIGAWQFVSGRLIPPFYISNPLDIAGVIWKWLADGSIWVHVRSTIVTLFMGYLVGAALGIGLGLALGLSPRTERIVAPFIAALYGLPKVALLPLFVIFFGIGLVSKVALVASVVIFLLFYATLAGVRDIDRDMIDGLRLMGASGEEITRKVRMPAILPWLYTGLRTSLGYALTTTVVSEALSSNRGLGFLIEYSASQFHSAGVFAAVVVLLVLSSAIMVPLGMLERRSKPTRLSH
;
A
#
# COMPACT_ATOMS: atom_id res chain seq x y z
N MET A 1 11.86 -40.12 13.45
CA MET A 1 10.39 -40.12 13.53
C MET A 1 9.86 -38.89 12.79
N ARG A 2 9.38 -39.07 11.54
CA ARG A 2 9.03 -37.97 10.62
C ARG A 2 7.55 -37.62 10.81
N ASN A 3 7.30 -36.47 11.44
CA ASN A 3 5.96 -35.97 11.76
C ASN A 3 5.14 -35.79 10.47
N ARG A 4 4.23 -36.72 10.18
CA ARG A 4 3.24 -36.60 9.10
C ARG A 4 2.20 -35.57 9.56
N GLN A 5 2.45 -34.28 9.28
CA GLN A 5 1.37 -33.29 9.29
C GLN A 5 0.34 -33.76 8.26
N LYS A 6 -0.78 -34.32 8.73
CA LYS A 6 -1.94 -34.61 7.88
C LYS A 6 -2.32 -33.30 7.21
N ALA A 7 -2.15 -33.21 5.89
CA ALA A 7 -2.61 -32.06 5.13
C ALA A 7 -4.12 -31.90 5.41
N LEU A 8 -4.49 -30.84 6.12
CA LEU A 8 -5.87 -30.58 6.50
C LEU A 8 -6.69 -30.40 5.22
N ASN A 9 -7.86 -31.04 5.15
CA ASN A 9 -8.74 -30.93 3.99
C ASN A 9 -9.16 -29.45 3.84
N PRO A 10 -8.93 -28.80 2.67
CA PRO A 10 -9.20 -27.39 2.49
C PRO A 10 -10.65 -27.00 2.79
N ARG A 11 -11.61 -27.91 2.56
CA ARG A 11 -13.02 -27.68 2.92
C ARG A 11 -13.24 -27.67 4.43
N VAL A 12 -12.55 -28.52 5.18
CA VAL A 12 -12.63 -28.58 6.64
C VAL A 12 -12.01 -27.32 7.26
N VAL A 13 -10.88 -26.85 6.70
CA VAL A 13 -10.25 -25.60 7.12
C VAL A 13 -11.18 -24.40 6.86
N LEU A 14 -11.83 -24.34 5.69
CA LEU A 14 -12.79 -23.28 5.38
C LEU A 14 -13.98 -23.27 6.35
N VAL A 15 -14.55 -24.44 6.65
CA VAL A 15 -15.65 -24.56 7.61
C VAL A 15 -15.21 -24.13 9.02
N GLN A 16 -14.01 -24.52 9.45
CA GLN A 16 -13.45 -24.09 10.74
C GLN A 16 -13.21 -22.57 10.78
N GLN A 17 -12.72 -21.97 9.69
CA GLN A 17 -12.54 -20.52 9.57
C GLN A 17 -13.86 -19.76 9.63
N LEU A 18 -14.88 -20.24 8.90
CA LEU A 18 -16.22 -19.64 8.93
C LEU A 18 -16.87 -19.79 10.31
N ALA A 19 -16.77 -20.97 10.93
CA ALA A 19 -17.29 -21.20 12.28
C ALA A 19 -16.61 -20.29 13.31
N PHE A 20 -15.29 -20.13 13.25
CA PHE A 20 -14.55 -19.21 14.10
C PHE A 20 -14.96 -17.75 13.88
N LEU A 21 -15.12 -17.33 12.62
CA LEU A 21 -15.59 -15.98 12.29
C LEU A 21 -17.00 -15.71 12.81
N ILE A 22 -17.93 -16.66 12.63
CA ILE A 22 -19.30 -16.57 13.14
C ILE A 22 -19.30 -16.50 14.67
N LEU A 23 -18.49 -17.33 15.33
CA LEU A 23 -18.34 -17.31 16.79
C LEU A 23 -17.82 -15.93 17.26
N LEU A 24 -16.81 -15.38 16.58
CA LEU A 24 -16.24 -14.07 16.90
C LEU A 24 -17.28 -12.95 16.73
N ILE A 25 -18.00 -12.91 15.62
CA ILE A 25 -19.05 -11.91 15.35
C ILE A 25 -20.22 -12.08 16.32
N GLY A 26 -20.63 -13.31 16.61
CA GLY A 26 -21.69 -13.61 17.57
C GLY A 26 -21.32 -13.22 19.00
N ALA A 27 -20.07 -13.47 19.41
CA ALA A 27 -19.55 -13.01 20.70
C ALA A 27 -19.49 -11.48 20.76
N TRP A 28 -19.04 -10.81 19.69
CA TRP A 28 -19.04 -9.35 19.61
C TRP A 28 -20.46 -8.78 19.72
N GLN A 29 -21.41 -9.30 18.94
CA GLN A 29 -22.83 -8.96 19.01
C GLN A 29 -23.38 -9.06 20.44
N PHE A 30 -23.05 -10.16 21.12
CA PHE A 30 -23.55 -10.45 22.46
C PHE A 30 -22.98 -9.51 23.52
N VAL A 31 -21.69 -9.16 23.41
CA VAL A 31 -21.00 -8.28 24.35
C VAL A 31 -21.38 -6.81 24.11
N SER A 32 -21.53 -6.40 22.85
CA SER A 32 -21.93 -5.04 22.46
C SER A 32 -23.35 -4.72 22.95
N GLY A 33 -23.49 -3.66 23.75
CA GLY A 33 -24.78 -3.23 24.32
C GLY A 33 -25.20 -3.90 25.63
N ARG A 34 -24.53 -4.99 26.05
CA ARG A 34 -24.78 -5.63 27.38
C ARG A 34 -23.67 -5.33 28.38
N LEU A 35 -22.42 -5.59 27.99
CA LEU A 35 -21.25 -5.43 28.87
C LEU A 35 -20.49 -4.15 28.54
N ILE A 36 -20.60 -3.67 27.30
CA ILE A 36 -19.91 -2.46 26.81
C ILE A 36 -20.97 -1.53 26.22
N PRO A 37 -21.03 -0.25 26.65
CA PRO A 37 -21.97 0.71 26.09
C PRO A 37 -21.82 0.81 24.56
N PRO A 38 -22.92 0.91 23.79
CA PRO A 38 -22.90 0.99 22.31
C PRO A 38 -22.03 2.12 21.74
N PHE A 39 -21.81 3.14 22.56
CA PHE A 39 -20.90 4.25 22.28
C PHE A 39 -19.45 3.80 22.05
N TYR A 40 -18.94 2.84 22.84
CA TYR A 40 -17.56 2.37 22.73
C TYR A 40 -17.39 1.30 21.67
N ILE A 41 -18.36 0.39 21.58
CA ILE A 41 -18.35 -0.71 20.63
C ILE A 41 -19.76 -0.80 20.04
N SER A 42 -19.88 -0.39 18.77
CA SER A 42 -21.11 -0.59 18.03
C SER A 42 -21.37 -2.06 17.78
N ASN A 43 -22.65 -2.36 17.57
CA ASN A 43 -23.11 -3.68 17.27
C ASN A 43 -22.94 -4.00 15.76
N PRO A 44 -22.52 -5.22 15.38
CA PRO A 44 -22.41 -5.65 13.98
C PRO A 44 -23.64 -5.37 13.12
N LEU A 45 -24.85 -5.49 13.67
CA LEU A 45 -26.09 -5.19 12.94
C LEU A 45 -26.23 -3.70 12.63
N ASP A 46 -25.87 -2.81 13.55
CA ASP A 46 -25.91 -1.36 13.33
C ASP A 46 -24.90 -0.96 12.25
N ILE A 47 -23.71 -1.56 12.29
CA ILE A 47 -22.67 -1.38 11.28
C ILE A 47 -23.21 -1.79 9.89
N ALA A 48 -23.84 -2.97 9.80
CA ALA A 48 -24.45 -3.44 8.56
C ALA A 48 -25.58 -2.52 8.08
N GLY A 49 -26.40 -1.99 9.00
CA GLY A 49 -27.46 -1.03 8.69
C GLY A 49 -26.92 0.29 8.11
N VAL A 50 -25.84 0.82 8.68
CA VAL A 50 -25.17 2.02 8.15
C VAL A 50 -24.58 1.76 6.77
N ILE A 51 -23.88 0.63 6.57
CA ILE A 51 -23.35 0.25 5.27
C ILE A 51 -24.47 0.13 4.24
N TRP A 52 -25.57 -0.56 4.58
CA TRP A 52 -26.73 -0.71 3.70
C TRP A 52 -27.32 0.64 3.31
N LYS A 53 -27.48 1.56 4.27
CA LYS A 53 -27.97 2.91 4.01
C LYS A 53 -27.08 3.64 3.00
N TRP A 54 -25.76 3.64 3.21
CA TRP A 54 -24.83 4.30 2.30
C TRP A 54 -24.77 3.67 0.90
N LEU A 55 -25.04 2.36 0.81
CA LEU A 55 -25.16 1.67 -0.48
C LEU A 55 -26.46 2.04 -1.19
N ALA A 56 -27.57 2.06 -0.46
CA ALA A 56 -28.90 2.34 -0.99
C ALA A 56 -29.05 3.79 -1.47
N ASP A 57 -28.48 4.75 -0.74
CA ASP A 57 -28.47 6.16 -1.14
C ASP A 57 -27.31 6.53 -2.07
N GLY A 58 -26.35 5.62 -2.26
CA GLY A 58 -25.19 5.78 -3.13
C GLY A 58 -24.13 6.77 -2.61
N SER A 59 -24.27 7.31 -1.40
CA SER A 59 -23.33 8.28 -0.82
C SER A 59 -21.92 7.71 -0.67
N ILE A 60 -21.78 6.39 -0.42
CA ILE A 60 -20.48 5.74 -0.23
C ILE A 60 -19.56 5.87 -1.44
N TRP A 61 -20.13 5.90 -2.65
CA TRP A 61 -19.36 5.84 -3.89
C TRP A 61 -18.50 7.09 -4.11
N VAL A 62 -18.94 8.24 -3.60
CA VAL A 62 -18.16 9.49 -3.63
C VAL A 62 -16.89 9.35 -2.80
N HIS A 63 -16.99 8.71 -1.62
CA HIS A 63 -15.87 8.47 -0.73
C HIS A 63 -14.92 7.42 -1.31
N VAL A 64 -15.45 6.28 -1.75
CA VAL A 64 -14.66 5.22 -2.38
C VAL A 64 -13.90 5.74 -3.60
N ARG A 65 -14.57 6.49 -4.48
CA ARG A 65 -13.93 7.08 -5.67
C ARG A 65 -12.83 8.08 -5.30
N SER A 66 -13.06 8.94 -4.30
CA SER A 66 -12.02 9.87 -3.81
C SER A 66 -10.77 9.11 -3.36
N THR A 67 -10.95 8.05 -2.56
CA THR A 67 -9.84 7.25 -2.04
C THR A 67 -9.08 6.56 -3.16
N ILE A 68 -9.79 5.93 -4.12
CA ILE A 68 -9.17 5.27 -5.27
C ILE A 68 -8.38 6.27 -6.12
N VAL A 69 -8.97 7.41 -6.47
CA VAL A 69 -8.31 8.42 -7.31
C VAL A 69 -7.06 8.97 -6.61
N THR A 70 -7.17 9.32 -5.33
CA THR A 70 -6.05 9.83 -4.53
C THR A 70 -4.92 8.80 -4.46
N LEU A 71 -5.25 7.55 -4.16
CA LEU A 71 -4.30 6.44 -4.08
C LEU A 71 -3.55 6.24 -5.39
N PHE A 72 -4.26 6.02 -6.49
CA PHE A 72 -3.62 5.67 -7.76
C PHE A 72 -2.89 6.85 -8.39
N MET A 73 -3.41 8.09 -8.29
CA MET A 73 -2.68 9.26 -8.79
C MET A 73 -1.38 9.47 -8.01
N GLY A 74 -1.44 9.47 -6.67
CA GLY A 74 -0.25 9.61 -5.83
C GLY A 74 0.75 8.48 -6.05
N TYR A 75 0.26 7.25 -6.14
CA TYR A 75 1.09 6.07 -6.39
C TYR A 75 1.77 6.10 -7.76
N LEU A 76 1.05 6.42 -8.84
CA LEU A 76 1.63 6.46 -10.19
C LEU A 76 2.65 7.59 -10.35
N VAL A 77 2.34 8.78 -9.85
CA VAL A 77 3.29 9.91 -9.86
C VAL A 77 4.52 9.57 -9.04
N GLY A 78 4.33 9.04 -7.83
CA GLY A 78 5.43 8.68 -6.97
C GLY A 78 6.28 7.54 -7.52
N ALA A 79 5.64 6.56 -8.18
CA ALA A 79 6.34 5.44 -8.80
C ALA A 79 7.17 5.87 -10.00
N ALA A 80 6.60 6.68 -10.90
CA ALA A 80 7.34 7.20 -12.05
C ALA A 80 8.59 7.99 -11.60
N LEU A 81 8.42 8.89 -10.63
CA LEU A 81 9.52 9.70 -10.11
C LEU A 81 10.54 8.87 -9.31
N GLY A 82 10.08 7.98 -8.42
CA GLY A 82 10.96 7.14 -7.61
C GLY A 82 11.81 6.20 -8.44
N ILE A 83 11.19 5.49 -9.41
CA ILE A 83 11.90 4.59 -10.32
C ILE A 83 12.85 5.39 -11.22
N GLY A 84 12.39 6.50 -11.80
CA GLY A 84 13.21 7.35 -12.66
C GLY A 84 14.46 7.89 -11.95
N LEU A 85 14.29 8.43 -10.73
CA LEU A 85 15.40 8.92 -9.91
C LEU A 85 16.33 7.78 -9.47
N GLY A 86 15.77 6.62 -9.10
CA GLY A 86 16.54 5.45 -8.67
C GLY A 86 17.42 4.91 -9.78
N LEU A 87 16.90 4.81 -11.01
CA LEU A 87 17.68 4.43 -12.19
C LEU A 87 18.73 5.50 -12.52
N ALA A 88 18.35 6.78 -12.56
CA ALA A 88 19.27 7.87 -12.91
C ALA A 88 20.48 7.94 -11.97
N LEU A 89 20.26 7.78 -10.65
CA LEU A 89 21.34 7.79 -9.67
C LEU A 89 22.09 6.46 -9.61
N GLY A 90 21.42 5.32 -9.74
CA GLY A 90 22.07 4.01 -9.72
C GLY A 90 23.06 3.79 -10.88
N LEU A 91 22.83 4.45 -12.02
CA LEU A 91 23.72 4.37 -13.18
C LEU A 91 24.99 5.24 -13.03
N SER A 92 25.03 6.19 -12.09
CA SER A 92 26.14 7.12 -11.88
C SER A 92 26.63 7.13 -10.42
N PRO A 93 27.66 6.34 -10.08
CA PRO A 93 28.20 6.28 -8.71
C PRO A 93 28.70 7.62 -8.17
N ARG A 94 29.12 8.54 -9.04
CA ARG A 94 29.54 9.90 -8.65
C ARG A 94 28.35 10.74 -8.22
N THR A 95 27.32 10.82 -9.05
CA THR A 95 26.11 11.61 -8.77
C THR A 95 25.41 11.08 -7.51
N GLU A 96 25.34 9.76 -7.38
CA GLU A 96 24.81 9.12 -6.19
C GLU A 96 25.55 9.53 -4.92
N ARG A 97 26.90 9.50 -4.89
CA ARG A 97 27.68 9.92 -3.71
C ARG A 97 27.44 11.38 -3.32
N ILE A 98 27.22 12.26 -4.29
CA ILE A 98 26.95 13.69 -4.05
C ILE A 98 25.55 13.88 -3.46
N VAL A 99 24.55 13.19 -4.01
CA VAL A 99 23.13 13.42 -3.69
C VAL A 99 22.64 12.56 -2.51
N ALA A 100 23.32 11.44 -2.21
CA ALA A 100 22.99 10.51 -1.12
C ALA A 100 22.70 11.18 0.25
N PRO A 101 23.54 12.11 0.77
CA PRO A 101 23.26 12.74 2.07
C PRO A 101 21.96 13.54 2.07
N PHE A 102 21.64 14.22 0.96
CA PHE A 102 20.40 15.01 0.84
C PHE A 102 19.16 14.11 0.75
N ILE A 103 19.26 13.00 0.00
CA ILE A 103 18.15 12.03 -0.08
C ILE A 103 17.92 11.37 1.27
N ALA A 104 18.98 10.98 1.98
CA ALA A 104 18.87 10.39 3.31
C ALA A 104 18.24 11.37 4.32
N ALA A 105 18.65 12.65 4.29
CA ALA A 105 18.06 13.70 5.11
C ALA A 105 16.57 13.89 4.81
N LEU A 106 16.20 13.96 3.52
CA LEU A 106 14.80 14.06 3.12
C LEU A 106 14.01 12.81 3.53
N TYR A 107 14.58 11.61 3.39
CA TYR A 107 13.94 10.36 3.77
C TYR A 107 13.64 10.28 5.27
N GLY A 108 14.53 10.80 6.12
CA GLY A 108 14.36 10.85 7.56
C GLY A 108 13.21 11.74 8.05
N LEU A 109 12.67 12.61 7.20
CA LEU A 109 11.52 13.43 7.56
C LEU A 109 10.24 12.56 7.69
N PRO A 110 9.48 12.68 8.79
CA PRO A 110 8.18 12.03 8.90
C PRO A 110 7.24 12.65 7.87
N LYS A 111 6.98 11.93 6.78
CA LYS A 111 6.25 12.47 5.62
C LYS A 111 4.88 13.00 5.99
N VAL A 112 4.19 12.37 6.94
CA VAL A 112 2.89 12.83 7.48
C VAL A 112 2.98 14.26 8.04
N ALA A 113 4.11 14.65 8.65
CA ALA A 113 4.32 16.00 9.17
C ALA A 113 4.48 17.06 8.08
N LEU A 114 4.67 16.65 6.82
CA LEU A 114 4.71 17.56 5.66
C LEU A 114 3.31 17.90 5.13
N LEU A 115 2.26 17.22 5.61
CA LEU A 115 0.89 17.46 5.14
C LEU A 115 0.47 18.94 5.25
N PRO A 116 0.69 19.66 6.37
CA PRO A 116 0.34 21.08 6.46
C PRO A 116 1.04 21.93 5.39
N LEU A 117 2.30 21.63 5.06
CA LEU A 117 3.02 22.32 4.00
C LEU A 117 2.36 22.07 2.64
N PHE A 118 2.01 20.83 2.33
CA PHE A 118 1.29 20.52 1.09
C PHE A 118 -0.07 21.22 1.02
N VAL A 119 -0.76 21.37 2.14
CA VAL A 119 -2.02 22.13 2.20
C VAL A 119 -1.78 23.62 1.98
N ILE A 120 -0.71 24.20 2.53
CA ILE A 120 -0.36 25.61 2.29
C ILE A 120 -0.03 25.85 0.81
N PHE A 121 0.73 24.96 0.18
CA PHE A 121 1.16 25.12 -1.22
C PHE A 121 0.04 24.84 -2.23
N PHE A 122 -0.77 23.80 -2.00
CA PHE A 122 -1.72 23.29 -2.99
C PHE A 122 -3.19 23.47 -2.58
N GLY A 123 -3.45 23.99 -1.38
CA GLY A 123 -4.77 24.08 -0.79
C GLY A 123 -5.30 22.73 -0.27
N ILE A 124 -6.49 22.79 0.35
CA ILE A 124 -7.25 21.60 0.74
C ILE A 124 -7.86 21.00 -0.53
N GLY A 125 -7.51 19.75 -0.86
CA GLY A 125 -8.07 19.11 -2.04
C GLY A 125 -7.32 17.88 -2.50
N LEU A 126 -7.55 17.49 -3.75
CA LEU A 126 -6.94 16.30 -4.34
C LEU A 126 -5.41 16.44 -4.44
N VAL A 127 -4.90 17.60 -4.86
CA VAL A 127 -3.48 17.80 -5.16
C VAL A 127 -2.60 17.65 -3.93
N SER A 128 -2.98 18.24 -2.78
CA SER A 128 -2.22 18.11 -1.53
C SER A 128 -2.16 16.68 -1.02
N LYS A 129 -3.26 15.92 -1.12
CA LYS A 129 -3.29 14.50 -0.78
C LYS A 129 -2.43 13.64 -1.71
N VAL A 130 -2.54 13.87 -3.03
CA VAL A 130 -1.72 13.20 -4.04
C VAL A 130 -0.24 13.49 -3.82
N ALA A 131 0.13 14.73 -3.49
CA ALA A 131 1.50 15.11 -3.17
C ALA A 131 2.03 14.35 -1.94
N LEU A 132 1.23 14.23 -0.87
CA LEU A 132 1.63 13.46 0.30
C LEU A 132 1.87 11.98 -0.04
N VAL A 133 0.93 11.34 -0.74
CA VAL A 133 1.04 9.94 -1.15
C VAL A 133 2.26 9.73 -2.07
N ALA A 134 2.42 10.58 -3.08
CA ALA A 134 3.56 10.54 -3.98
C ALA A 134 4.87 10.70 -3.20
N SER A 135 4.93 11.63 -2.24
CA SER A 135 6.14 11.85 -1.44
C SER A 135 6.59 10.60 -0.69
N VAL A 136 5.69 9.74 -0.22
CA VAL A 136 6.03 8.46 0.43
C VAL A 136 6.51 7.44 -0.60
N VAL A 137 5.77 7.31 -1.71
CA VAL A 137 6.03 6.30 -2.74
C VAL A 137 7.34 6.56 -3.48
N ILE A 138 7.70 7.83 -3.73
CA ILE A 138 8.96 8.23 -4.37
C ILE A 138 10.14 7.58 -3.66
N PHE A 139 10.26 7.74 -2.34
CA PHE A 139 11.43 7.23 -1.62
C PHE A 139 11.42 5.70 -1.54
N LEU A 140 10.27 5.07 -1.33
CA LEU A 140 10.18 3.60 -1.28
C LEU A 140 10.65 2.98 -2.60
N LEU A 141 10.20 3.51 -3.73
CA LEU A 141 10.59 2.99 -5.05
C LEU A 141 11.98 3.45 -5.48
N PHE A 142 12.41 4.64 -5.08
CA PHE A 142 13.79 5.08 -5.25
C PHE A 142 14.77 4.10 -4.62
N TYR A 143 14.60 3.77 -3.33
CA TYR A 143 15.51 2.87 -2.63
C TYR A 143 15.42 1.43 -3.15
N ALA A 144 14.22 0.94 -3.48
CA ALA A 144 14.06 -0.39 -4.08
C ALA A 144 14.79 -0.50 -5.44
N THR A 145 14.66 0.54 -6.28
CA THR A 145 15.33 0.61 -7.58
C THR A 145 16.84 0.69 -7.42
N LEU A 146 17.32 1.56 -6.52
CA LEU A 146 18.74 1.74 -6.26
C LEU A 146 19.38 0.45 -5.72
N ALA A 147 18.69 -0.25 -4.81
CA ALA A 147 19.12 -1.56 -4.33
C ALA A 147 19.23 -2.57 -5.47
N GLY A 148 18.23 -2.62 -6.36
CA GLY A 148 18.27 -3.51 -7.52
C GLY A 148 19.40 -3.22 -8.50
N VAL A 149 19.76 -1.94 -8.70
CA VAL A 149 20.92 -1.58 -9.54
C VAL A 149 22.23 -2.02 -8.88
N ARG A 150 22.34 -1.89 -7.56
CA ARG A 150 23.54 -2.25 -6.78
C ARG A 150 23.74 -3.76 -6.62
N ASP A 151 22.66 -4.54 -6.72
CA ASP A 151 22.68 -6.00 -6.63
C ASP A 151 23.30 -6.66 -7.88
N ILE A 152 23.47 -5.90 -8.96
CA ILE A 152 24.08 -6.40 -10.20
C ILE A 152 25.59 -6.52 -10.02
N ASP A 153 26.11 -7.72 -10.27
CA ASP A 153 27.55 -7.99 -10.27
C ASP A 153 28.29 -7.12 -11.30
N ARG A 154 29.28 -6.36 -10.81
CA ARG A 154 30.10 -5.48 -11.64
C ARG A 154 31.06 -6.28 -12.52
N ASP A 155 31.56 -7.42 -12.04
CA ASP A 155 32.49 -8.25 -12.79
C ASP A 155 31.79 -8.88 -14.00
N MET A 156 30.51 -9.24 -13.85
CA MET A 156 29.66 -9.66 -14.97
C MET A 156 29.49 -8.55 -16.02
N ILE A 157 29.28 -7.29 -15.59
CA ILE A 157 29.16 -6.15 -16.51
C ILE A 157 30.48 -5.91 -17.25
N ASP A 158 31.61 -5.95 -16.54
CA ASP A 158 32.92 -5.68 -17.13
C ASP A 158 33.36 -6.82 -18.06
N GLY A 159 33.04 -8.08 -17.74
CA GLY A 159 33.21 -9.21 -18.65
C GLY A 159 32.42 -9.06 -19.96
N LEU A 160 31.17 -8.60 -19.90
CA LEU A 160 30.37 -8.33 -21.10
C LEU A 160 30.94 -7.19 -21.96
N ARG A 161 31.50 -6.15 -21.32
CA ARG A 161 32.19 -5.08 -22.04
C ARG A 161 33.43 -5.57 -22.77
N LEU A 162 34.21 -6.46 -22.15
CA LEU A 162 35.37 -7.09 -22.79
C LEU A 162 34.96 -7.95 -24.01
N MET A 163 33.77 -8.54 -23.99
CA MET A 163 33.19 -9.26 -25.13
C MET A 163 32.55 -8.34 -26.19
N GLY A 164 32.66 -7.02 -26.05
CA GLY A 164 32.18 -6.04 -27.03
C GLY A 164 30.73 -5.60 -26.86
N ALA A 165 30.06 -5.94 -25.75
CA ALA A 165 28.68 -5.50 -25.51
C ALA A 165 28.62 -3.97 -25.34
N SER A 166 27.70 -3.33 -26.08
CA SER A 166 27.47 -1.89 -25.96
C SER A 166 26.80 -1.52 -24.63
N GLY A 167 26.96 -0.28 -24.18
CA GLY A 167 26.33 0.20 -22.94
C GLY A 167 24.80 0.13 -22.96
N GLU A 168 24.18 0.29 -24.14
CA GLU A 168 22.75 0.14 -24.32
C GLU A 168 22.32 -1.34 -24.20
N GLU A 169 23.07 -2.26 -24.79
CA GLU A 169 22.81 -3.69 -24.66
C GLU A 169 22.92 -4.17 -23.23
N ILE A 170 23.95 -3.74 -22.51
CA ILE A 170 24.11 -4.05 -21.08
C ILE A 170 22.92 -3.51 -20.29
N THR A 171 22.47 -2.28 -20.59
CA THR A 171 21.34 -1.67 -19.89
C THR A 171 20.04 -2.43 -20.16
N ARG A 172 19.73 -2.70 -21.43
CA ARG A 172 18.46 -3.29 -21.85
C ARG A 172 18.38 -4.80 -21.60
N LYS A 173 19.47 -5.54 -21.82
CA LYS A 173 19.49 -7.02 -21.74
C LYS A 173 19.94 -7.55 -20.37
N VAL A 174 20.64 -6.74 -19.56
CA VAL A 174 21.18 -7.18 -18.27
C VAL A 174 20.62 -6.36 -17.11
N ARG A 175 20.81 -5.04 -17.11
CA ARG A 175 20.41 -4.20 -15.98
C ARG A 175 18.90 -4.17 -15.78
N MET A 176 18.14 -3.88 -16.82
CA MET A 176 16.68 -3.79 -16.74
C MET A 176 16.05 -5.11 -16.25
N PRO A 177 16.37 -6.30 -16.82
CA PRO A 177 15.87 -7.57 -16.31
C PRO A 177 16.28 -7.89 -14.88
N ALA A 178 17.51 -7.56 -14.48
CA ALA A 178 18.03 -7.82 -13.13
C ALA A 178 17.33 -6.97 -12.05
N ILE A 179 16.87 -5.77 -12.39
CA ILE A 179 16.21 -4.85 -11.45
C ILE A 179 14.70 -5.16 -11.32
N LEU A 180 14.10 -5.89 -12.28
CA LEU A 180 12.66 -6.21 -12.27
C LEU A 180 12.18 -6.85 -10.94
N PRO A 181 12.84 -7.87 -10.36
CA PRO A 181 12.41 -8.47 -9.09
C PRO A 181 12.36 -7.46 -7.93
N TRP A 182 13.33 -6.53 -7.90
CA TRP A 182 13.39 -5.46 -6.92
C TRP A 182 12.26 -4.44 -7.13
N LEU A 183 11.98 -4.07 -8.38
CA LEU A 183 10.85 -3.20 -8.72
C LEU A 183 9.51 -3.83 -8.36
N TYR A 184 9.28 -5.11 -8.66
CA TYR A 184 8.05 -5.80 -8.28
C TYR A 184 7.83 -5.80 -6.77
N THR A 185 8.88 -6.10 -6.01
CA THR A 185 8.83 -6.10 -4.54
C THR A 185 8.59 -4.68 -4.00
N GLY A 186 9.28 -3.69 -4.56
CA GLY A 186 9.13 -2.28 -4.21
C GLY A 186 7.73 -1.73 -4.54
N LEU A 187 7.20 -2.01 -5.73
CA LEU A 187 5.86 -1.61 -6.16
C LEU A 187 4.79 -2.20 -5.24
N ARG A 188 4.86 -3.50 -4.96
CA ARG A 188 3.92 -4.16 -4.05
C ARG A 188 3.96 -3.56 -2.64
N THR A 189 5.16 -3.36 -2.10
CA THR A 189 5.34 -2.83 -0.74
C THR A 189 4.86 -1.38 -0.66
N SER A 190 5.25 -0.55 -1.62
CA SER A 190 4.89 0.86 -1.67
C SER A 190 3.40 1.10 -1.86
N LEU A 191 2.67 0.20 -2.53
CA LEU A 191 1.22 0.31 -2.64
C LEU A 191 0.51 0.23 -1.27
N GLY A 192 1.01 -0.61 -0.36
CA GLY A 192 0.48 -0.68 1.00
C GLY A 192 0.69 0.61 1.78
N TYR A 193 1.91 1.18 1.69
CA TYR A 193 2.21 2.48 2.27
C TYR A 193 1.42 3.62 1.61
N ALA A 194 1.17 3.54 0.30
CA ALA A 194 0.37 4.52 -0.43
C ALA A 194 -1.09 4.53 0.06
N LEU A 195 -1.66 3.34 0.32
CA LEU A 195 -3.00 3.20 0.86
C LEU A 195 -3.11 3.78 2.26
N THR A 196 -2.20 3.41 3.17
CA THR A 196 -2.21 3.96 4.53
C THR A 196 -2.04 5.48 4.52
N THR A 197 -1.14 5.99 3.67
CA THR A 197 -0.92 7.44 3.53
C THR A 197 -2.13 8.15 2.93
N THR A 198 -2.83 7.52 1.99
CA THR A 198 -4.07 8.07 1.41
C THR A 198 -5.12 8.25 2.48
N VAL A 199 -5.36 7.22 3.30
CA VAL A 199 -6.35 7.28 4.39
C VAL A 199 -5.99 8.37 5.40
N VAL A 200 -4.71 8.48 5.79
CA VAL A 200 -4.23 9.54 6.70
C VAL A 200 -4.42 10.93 6.08
N SER A 201 -4.08 11.10 4.80
CA SER A 201 -4.27 12.38 4.09
C SER A 201 -5.73 12.78 3.98
N GLU A 202 -6.63 11.79 3.80
CA GLU A 202 -8.06 12.01 3.70
C GLU A 202 -8.69 12.37 5.05
N ALA A 203 -8.23 11.75 6.14
CA ALA A 203 -8.68 12.05 7.48
C ALA A 203 -8.34 13.50 7.89
N LEU A 204 -7.14 13.97 7.54
CA LEU A 204 -6.62 15.25 8.03
C LEU A 204 -6.90 16.45 7.11
N SER A 205 -7.11 16.24 5.81
CA SER A 205 -7.18 17.35 4.85
C SER A 205 -8.12 17.08 3.67
N SER A 206 -9.28 16.50 3.93
CA SER A 206 -10.28 16.23 2.89
C SER A 206 -11.70 16.49 3.36
N ASN A 207 -12.60 16.69 2.40
CA ASN A 207 -14.04 16.73 2.61
C ASN A 207 -14.75 15.48 2.04
N ARG A 208 -13.98 14.55 1.47
CA ARG A 208 -14.42 13.31 0.82
C ARG A 208 -13.35 12.23 0.96
N GLY A 209 -13.73 10.97 0.82
CA GLY A 209 -12.82 9.83 1.03
C GLY A 209 -13.22 8.98 2.23
N LEU A 210 -12.73 7.75 2.26
CA LEU A 210 -12.99 6.83 3.37
C LEU A 210 -12.27 7.27 4.64
N GLY A 211 -11.06 7.83 4.54
CA GLY A 211 -10.36 8.42 5.70
C GLY A 211 -11.15 9.59 6.30
N PHE A 212 -11.72 10.45 5.45
CA PHE A 212 -12.62 11.50 5.88
C PHE A 212 -13.89 10.95 6.53
N LEU A 213 -14.49 9.87 6.00
CA LEU A 213 -15.73 9.30 6.53
C LEU A 213 -15.53 8.70 7.93
N ILE A 214 -14.35 8.13 8.19
CA ILE A 214 -13.93 7.66 9.52
C ILE A 214 -13.86 8.86 10.48
N GLU A 215 -13.11 9.90 10.12
CA GLU A 215 -12.90 11.08 10.97
C GLU A 215 -14.21 11.84 11.22
N TYR A 216 -15.02 12.01 10.18
CA TYR A 216 -16.33 12.64 10.26
C TYR A 216 -17.26 11.87 11.20
N SER A 217 -17.33 10.54 11.09
CA SER A 217 -18.15 9.73 11.99
C SER A 217 -17.64 9.76 13.43
N ALA A 218 -16.31 9.78 13.60
CA ALA A 218 -15.67 9.86 14.91
C ALA A 218 -15.96 11.19 15.61
N SER A 219 -15.86 12.31 14.88
CA SER A 219 -16.18 13.65 15.41
C SER A 219 -17.65 13.83 15.80
N GLN A 220 -18.55 13.05 15.18
CA GLN A 220 -19.97 12.99 15.54
C GLN A 220 -20.30 11.95 16.62
N PHE A 221 -19.29 11.31 17.21
CA PHE A 221 -19.44 10.23 18.17
C PHE A 221 -20.31 9.07 17.67
N HIS A 222 -20.34 8.87 16.34
CA HIS A 222 -21.15 7.84 15.70
C HIS A 222 -20.32 6.58 15.47
N SER A 223 -20.16 5.77 16.52
CA SER A 223 -19.34 4.55 16.52
C SER A 223 -19.70 3.60 15.37
N ALA A 224 -20.99 3.39 15.09
CA ALA A 224 -21.46 2.56 13.98
C ALA A 224 -20.90 3.04 12.63
N GLY A 225 -20.88 4.36 12.41
CA GLY A 225 -20.32 4.98 11.21
C GLY A 225 -18.81 4.80 11.10
N VAL A 226 -18.08 4.95 12.21
CA VAL A 226 -16.62 4.71 12.24
C VAL A 226 -16.31 3.28 11.81
N PHE A 227 -16.94 2.29 12.45
CA PHE A 227 -16.72 0.88 12.12
C PHE A 227 -17.20 0.55 10.70
N ALA A 228 -18.33 1.10 10.25
CA ALA A 228 -18.81 0.92 8.87
C ALA A 228 -17.80 1.44 7.85
N ALA A 229 -17.24 2.63 8.06
CA ALA A 229 -16.23 3.20 7.17
C ALA A 229 -14.92 2.37 7.17
N VAL A 230 -14.50 1.85 8.34
CA VAL A 230 -13.36 0.93 8.47
C VAL A 230 -13.60 -0.38 7.72
N VAL A 231 -14.81 -0.97 7.81
CA VAL A 231 -15.18 -2.18 7.08
C VAL A 231 -15.13 -1.94 5.57
N VAL A 232 -15.70 -0.85 5.09
CA VAL A 232 -15.64 -0.50 3.66
C VAL A 232 -14.20 -0.28 3.21
N LEU A 233 -13.38 0.39 4.01
CA LEU A 233 -11.95 0.55 3.75
C LEU A 233 -11.21 -0.78 3.71
N LEU A 234 -11.52 -1.72 4.60
CA LEU A 234 -10.94 -3.06 4.62
C LEU A 234 -11.30 -3.85 3.37
N VAL A 235 -12.56 -3.78 2.93
CA VAL A 235 -13.02 -4.40 1.68
C VAL A 235 -12.29 -3.80 0.48
N LEU A 236 -12.21 -2.46 0.39
CA LEU A 236 -11.50 -1.77 -0.69
C LEU A 236 -10.00 -2.14 -0.70
N SER A 237 -9.36 -2.12 0.46
CA SER A 237 -7.94 -2.45 0.61
C SER A 237 -7.66 -3.89 0.19
N SER A 238 -8.53 -4.82 0.60
CA SER A 238 -8.42 -6.23 0.23
C SER A 238 -8.63 -6.43 -1.28
N ALA A 239 -9.62 -5.74 -1.87
CA ALA A 239 -9.89 -5.78 -3.30
C ALA A 239 -8.70 -5.26 -4.14
N ILE A 240 -7.93 -4.30 -3.61
CA ILE A 240 -6.72 -3.78 -4.26
C ILE A 240 -5.51 -4.70 -4.03
N MET A 241 -5.30 -5.21 -2.81
CA MET A 241 -4.09 -5.94 -2.43
C MET A 241 -4.09 -7.42 -2.80
N VAL A 242 -5.24 -8.11 -2.69
CA VAL A 242 -5.32 -9.58 -2.91
C VAL A 242 -4.96 -9.97 -4.35
N PRO A 243 -5.48 -9.32 -5.40
CA PRO A 243 -5.12 -9.67 -6.78
C PRO A 243 -3.63 -9.57 -7.06
N LEU A 244 -2.96 -8.56 -6.49
CA LEU A 244 -1.51 -8.37 -6.63
C LEU A 244 -0.71 -9.48 -5.95
N GLY A 245 -1.16 -9.95 -4.79
CA GLY A 245 -0.55 -11.09 -4.11
C GLY A 245 -0.73 -12.41 -4.85
N MET A 246 -1.83 -12.58 -5.58
CA MET A 246 -2.07 -13.76 -6.42
C MET A 246 -1.20 -13.78 -7.67
N LEU A 247 -1.00 -12.61 -8.30
CA LEU A 247 -0.14 -12.48 -9.48
C LEU A 247 1.30 -12.88 -9.16
N GLU A 248 1.82 -12.46 -8.01
CA GLU A 248 3.20 -12.76 -7.60
C GLU A 248 3.44 -14.27 -7.36
N ARG A 249 2.45 -15.00 -6.84
CA ARG A 249 2.56 -16.45 -6.61
C ARG A 249 2.66 -17.24 -7.91
N ARG A 250 2.15 -16.72 -9.02
CA ARG A 250 2.25 -17.35 -10.35
C ARG A 250 3.58 -17.05 -11.04
N SER A 251 4.21 -15.93 -10.71
CA SER A 251 5.44 -15.47 -11.36
C SER A 251 6.74 -15.94 -10.70
N LYS A 252 6.70 -16.55 -9.50
CA LYS A 252 7.89 -17.19 -8.93
C LYS A 252 8.08 -18.55 -9.61
N PRO A 253 9.09 -18.74 -10.47
CA PRO A 253 9.47 -20.09 -10.86
C PRO A 253 9.96 -20.78 -9.60
N THR A 254 9.44 -21.98 -9.36
CA THR A 254 9.89 -22.91 -8.33
C THR A 254 11.43 -22.93 -8.33
N ARG A 255 12.07 -22.30 -7.34
CA ARG A 255 13.52 -22.43 -7.16
C ARG A 255 13.78 -23.91 -6.94
N LEU A 256 14.40 -24.55 -7.94
CA LEU A 256 14.95 -25.88 -7.82
C LEU A 256 15.97 -25.83 -6.67
N SER A 257 15.65 -26.55 -5.61
CA SER A 257 16.57 -26.85 -4.52
C SER A 257 17.74 -27.66 -5.09
N HIS A 258 18.93 -27.06 -5.11
CA HIS A 258 20.19 -27.79 -5.06
C HIS A 258 20.66 -27.81 -3.61
#